data_AF-A0AA95KE09-F1
#
_entry.id   AF-A0AA95KE09-F1
#
_cell.length_a   1.000
_cell.length_b   1.000
_cell.length_c   1.000
_cell.angle_alpha   90.00
_cell.angle_beta   90.00
_cell.angle_gamma   90.00
#
_symmetry.space_group_name_H-M   'P 1'
#
loop_
_entity.id
_entity.type
_entity.pdbx_description
1 polymer ?
#
loop_
_entity_poly.entity_id
_entity_poly.type
_entity_poly.pdbx_seq_one_letter_code
_entity_poly.pdbx_strand_id
1 'polypeptide(L)'
;MSFQAYLDAIEDKTGLTPRKLVEIAESKGFSDPSVKAGTILEWLKADYDLGRGHGMALVHVIKKGPQIDSKHVGSDGTHRDESDMLWLDGKASKPQP
;
A
#
# COMPACT_ATOMS: atom_id res chain seq x y z
N MET A 1 6.60 -12.30 -2.72
CA MET A 1 6.38 -10.84 -2.69
C MET A 1 5.59 -10.49 -1.46
N SER A 2 6.18 -9.62 -0.63
CA SER A 2 5.64 -9.13 0.63
C SER A 2 4.70 -7.93 0.39
N PHE A 3 3.99 -7.44 1.41
CA PHE A 3 3.18 -6.22 1.29
C PHE A 3 4.03 -5.00 0.94
N GLN A 4 5.20 -4.87 1.56
CA GLN A 4 6.11 -3.77 1.29
C GLN A 4 6.59 -3.77 -0.16
N ALA A 5 6.86 -4.95 -0.75
CA ALA A 5 7.24 -5.06 -2.15
C ALA A 5 6.15 -4.56 -3.11
N TYR A 6 4.87 -4.72 -2.74
CA TYR A 6 3.77 -4.14 -3.52
C TYR A 6 3.75 -2.61 -3.42
N LEU A 7 4.00 -2.03 -2.25
CA LEU A 7 4.05 -0.58 -2.08
C LEU A 7 5.21 0.05 -2.86
N ASP A 8 6.37 -0.60 -2.88
CA ASP A 8 7.52 -0.16 -3.69
C ASP A 8 7.19 -0.20 -5.18
N ALA A 9 6.56 -1.29 -5.64
CA ALA A 9 6.17 -1.41 -7.04
C ALA A 9 5.08 -0.39 -7.43
N ILE A 10 4.25 0.04 -6.48
CA ILE A 10 3.30 1.14 -6.69
C ILE A 10 4.04 2.48 -6.82
N GLU A 11 5.03 2.74 -5.97
CA GLU A 11 5.88 3.94 -6.08
C GLU A 11 6.62 3.98 -7.42
N ASP A 12 7.24 2.87 -7.81
CA ASP A 12 7.95 2.74 -9.08
C ASP A 12 7.02 2.99 -10.31
N LYS A 13 5.73 2.65 -10.21
CA LYS A 13 4.74 2.85 -11.28
C LYS A 13 4.12 4.24 -11.32
N THR A 14 3.85 4.80 -10.15
CA THR A 14 3.12 6.07 -10.02
C THR A 14 4.02 7.27 -9.90
N GLY A 15 5.29 7.06 -9.54
CA GLY A 15 6.23 8.14 -9.16
C GLY A 15 5.86 8.82 -7.83
N LEU A 16 4.90 8.28 -7.08
CA LEU A 16 4.42 8.82 -5.81
C LEU A 16 4.70 7.85 -4.67
N THR A 17 5.15 8.37 -3.54
CA THR A 17 5.33 7.54 -2.35
C THR A 17 3.98 7.00 -1.87
N PRO A 18 3.95 5.83 -1.20
CA PRO A 18 2.71 5.29 -0.65
C PRO A 18 2.00 6.28 0.28
N ARG A 19 2.75 7.04 1.10
CA ARG A 19 2.17 8.09 1.96
C ARG A 19 1.44 9.14 1.12
N LYS A 20 2.02 9.59 0.01
CA LYS A 20 1.39 10.61 -0.82
C LYS A 20 0.08 10.11 -1.43
N LEU A 21 0.04 8.85 -1.86
CA LEU A 21 -1.17 8.23 -2.38
C LEU A 21 -2.26 8.09 -1.30
N VAL A 22 -1.87 7.78 -0.05
CA VAL A 22 -2.81 7.75 1.09
C VAL A 22 -3.38 9.13 1.37
N GLU A 23 -2.56 10.18 1.41
CA GLU A 23 -3.04 11.57 1.58
C GLU A 23 -4.04 11.98 0.49
N ILE A 24 -3.76 11.61 -0.77
CA ILE A 24 -4.69 11.88 -1.88
C ILE A 24 -5.99 11.10 -1.68
N ALA A 25 -5.92 9.83 -1.27
CA ALA A 25 -7.10 9.02 -1.01
C ALA A 25 -7.95 9.61 0.12
N GLU A 26 -7.33 10.06 1.21
CA GLU A 26 -7.99 10.75 2.32
C GLU A 26 -8.66 12.05 1.87
N SER A 27 -7.99 12.86 1.05
CA SER A 27 -8.57 14.08 0.50
C SER A 27 -9.80 13.82 -0.40
N LYS A 28 -9.89 12.62 -1.00
CA LYS A 28 -11.04 12.15 -1.79
C LYS A 28 -12.11 11.46 -0.93
N GLY A 29 -11.92 11.33 0.38
CA GLY A 29 -12.84 10.68 1.31
C GLY A 29 -12.78 9.14 1.28
N PHE A 30 -11.73 8.54 0.70
CA PHE A 30 -11.62 7.08 0.57
C PHE A 30 -11.21 6.36 1.86
N SER A 31 -10.80 7.09 2.89
CA SER A 31 -10.59 6.56 4.24
C SER A 31 -11.89 6.26 4.98
N ASP A 32 -13.05 6.73 4.47
CA ASP A 32 -14.33 6.43 5.08
C ASP A 32 -14.63 4.91 5.05
N PRO A 33 -14.99 4.28 6.17
CA PRO A 33 -15.26 2.83 6.24
C PRO A 33 -16.32 2.35 5.24
N SER A 34 -17.30 3.19 4.89
CA SER A 34 -18.39 2.91 3.95
C SER A 34 -17.93 2.83 2.49
N VAL A 35 -16.79 3.44 2.15
CA VAL A 35 -16.22 3.37 0.80
C VAL A 35 -15.74 1.97 0.52
N LYS A 36 -16.21 1.38 -0.58
CA LYS A 36 -15.85 0.02 -0.97
C LYS A 36 -14.44 -0.02 -1.56
N ALA A 37 -13.72 -1.10 -1.28
CA ALA A 37 -12.40 -1.35 -1.88
C ALA A 37 -12.42 -1.26 -3.41
N GLY A 38 -13.50 -1.69 -4.06
CA GLY A 38 -13.68 -1.57 -5.51
C GLY A 38 -13.60 -0.13 -6.02
N THR A 39 -14.20 0.83 -5.31
CA THR A 39 -14.17 2.26 -5.67
C THR A 39 -12.75 2.82 -5.63
N ILE A 40 -11.97 2.44 -4.61
CA ILE A 40 -10.57 2.84 -4.49
C ILE A 40 -9.74 2.21 -5.62
N LEU A 41 -9.97 0.93 -5.95
CA LEU A 41 -9.31 0.25 -7.06
C LEU A 41 -9.63 0.87 -8.43
N GLU A 42 -10.88 1.28 -8.64
CA GLU A 42 -11.30 1.98 -9.86
C GLU A 42 -10.58 3.31 -10.00
N TRP A 43 -10.48 4.09 -8.91
CA TRP A 43 -9.69 5.32 -8.89
C TRP A 43 -8.20 5.05 -9.17
N LEU A 44 -7.59 4.08 -8.49
CA LEU A 44 -6.18 3.75 -8.68
C LEU A 44 -5.88 3.30 -10.12
N LYS A 45 -6.82 2.59 -10.75
CA LYS A 45 -6.71 2.21 -12.16
C LYS A 45 -6.88 3.42 -13.08
N ALA A 46 -7.86 4.27 -12.83
CA ALA A 46 -8.15 5.41 -13.69
C ALA A 46 -7.05 6.48 -13.67
N ASP A 47 -6.53 6.81 -12.49
CA ASP A 47 -5.56 7.90 -12.31
C ASP A 47 -4.11 7.43 -12.51
N TYR A 48 -3.82 6.14 -12.25
CA TYR A 48 -2.44 5.63 -12.17
C TYR A 48 -2.19 4.29 -12.89
N ASP A 49 -3.17 3.76 -13.63
CA ASP A 49 -3.12 2.44 -14.28
C ASP A 49 -2.73 1.29 -13.33
N LEU A 50 -3.05 1.44 -12.04
CA LEU A 50 -2.76 0.42 -11.03
C LEU A 50 -3.81 -0.69 -11.04
N GLY A 51 -3.42 -1.85 -11.55
CA GLY A 51 -4.23 -3.06 -11.50
C GLY A 51 -4.46 -3.60 -10.08
N ARG A 52 -5.50 -4.44 -9.93
CA ARG A 52 -5.99 -4.99 -8.65
C ARG A 52 -4.91 -5.63 -7.77
N GLY A 53 -3.93 -6.30 -8.36
CA GLY A 53 -2.85 -6.96 -7.61
C GLY A 53 -2.01 -6.00 -6.77
N HIS A 54 -1.68 -4.83 -7.32
CA HIS A 54 -0.92 -3.79 -6.61
C HIS A 54 -1.86 -2.91 -5.78
N GLY A 55 -3.00 -2.53 -6.36
CA GLY A 55 -3.96 -1.63 -5.70
C GLY A 55 -4.47 -2.16 -4.37
N MET A 56 -4.58 -3.47 -4.17
CA MET A 56 -5.06 -4.04 -2.90
C MET A 56 -4.14 -3.76 -1.71
N ALA A 57 -2.82 -3.68 -1.93
CA ALA A 57 -1.89 -3.32 -0.85
C ALA A 57 -2.16 -1.88 -0.37
N LEU A 58 -2.33 -0.95 -1.30
CA LEU A 58 -2.64 0.44 -0.98
C LEU A 58 -4.04 0.61 -0.40
N VAL A 59 -5.03 -0.14 -0.88
CA VAL A 59 -6.39 -0.18 -0.29
C VAL A 59 -6.34 -0.61 1.18
N HIS A 60 -5.52 -1.62 1.53
CA HIS A 60 -5.32 -2.02 2.92
C HIS A 60 -4.80 -0.83 3.74
N VAL A 61 -3.76 -0.15 3.27
CA VAL A 61 -3.16 0.99 3.98
C VAL A 61 -4.16 2.13 4.16
N ILE A 62 -4.91 2.49 3.11
CA ILE A 62 -5.92 3.56 3.17
C ILE A 62 -7.01 3.24 4.20
N LYS A 63 -7.46 1.98 4.27
CA LYS A 63 -8.61 1.59 5.10
C LYS A 63 -8.24 1.17 6.52
N LYS A 64 -7.03 0.67 6.74
CA LYS A 64 -6.62 0.03 8.00
C LYS A 64 -5.32 0.59 8.57
N GLY A 65 -4.67 1.50 7.87
CA GLY A 65 -3.36 2.02 8.23
C GLY A 65 -2.20 1.12 7.80
N PRO A 66 -0.96 1.55 8.07
CA PRO A 66 0.27 0.86 7.66
C PRO A 66 0.55 -0.44 8.40
N GLN A 67 -0.20 -0.76 9.47
CA GLN A 67 0.03 -1.99 10.22
C GLN A 67 -0.58 -3.20 9.50
N ILE A 68 0.20 -4.26 9.36
CA ILE A 68 -0.22 -5.56 8.85
C ILE A 68 -0.25 -6.59 9.98
N ASP A 69 -1.05 -7.64 9.78
CA ASP A 69 -1.15 -8.75 10.72
C ASP A 69 0.19 -9.51 10.78
N SER A 70 0.60 -9.96 11.97
CA SER A 70 1.85 -10.70 12.19
C SER A 70 1.95 -11.98 11.36
N LYS A 71 0.84 -12.52 10.85
CA LYS A 71 0.81 -13.59 9.84
C LYS A 71 1.41 -13.21 8.48
N HIS A 72 1.78 -11.95 8.27
CA HIS A 72 2.49 -11.46 7.09
C HIS A 72 3.97 -11.14 7.39
N VAL A 73 4.43 -11.34 8.63
CA VAL A 73 5.75 -10.94 9.11
C VAL A 73 6.60 -12.16 9.48
N GLY A 74 7.93 -12.12 9.30
CA GLY A 74 8.87 -13.14 9.77
C GLY A 74 9.70 -13.84 8.69
N SER A 75 10.64 -14.71 9.10
CA SER A 75 11.72 -15.25 8.25
C SER A 75 11.41 -16.59 7.56
N ASP A 76 10.36 -17.31 7.97
CA ASP A 76 9.97 -18.58 7.33
C ASP A 76 8.95 -18.35 6.21
N GLY A 77 9.45 -18.22 4.98
CA GLY A 77 8.68 -18.27 3.74
C GLY A 77 8.89 -17.08 2.78
N THR A 78 8.81 -17.34 1.46
CA THR A 78 9.13 -16.42 0.34
C THR A 78 8.21 -15.19 0.19
N HIS A 79 7.24 -15.01 1.08
CA HIS A 79 6.16 -14.01 0.98
C HIS A 79 5.90 -13.29 2.32
N ARG A 80 6.96 -12.89 3.02
CA ARG A 80 6.86 -12.21 4.33
C ARG A 80 7.56 -10.85 4.34
N ASP A 81 7.02 -9.93 5.12
CA ASP A 81 7.59 -8.63 5.43
C ASP A 81 8.53 -8.73 6.65
N GLU A 82 9.53 -7.86 6.70
CA GLU A 82 10.50 -7.80 7.82
C GLU A 82 9.89 -7.20 9.09
N SER A 83 8.86 -6.37 8.95
CA SER A 83 8.14 -5.69 10.03
C SER A 83 6.64 -5.76 9.82
N ASP A 84 5.86 -5.69 10.90
CA ASP A 84 4.41 -5.51 10.86
C ASP A 84 4.00 -4.07 10.53
N MET A 85 4.96 -3.14 10.51
CA MET A 85 4.77 -1.75 10.15
C MET A 85 5.28 -1.49 8.73
N LEU A 86 4.37 -1.15 7.82
CA LEU A 86 4.71 -0.82 6.44
C LEU A 86 5.35 0.57 6.35
N TRP A 87 6.40 0.68 5.54
CA TRP A 87 7.10 1.92 5.26
C TRP A 87 6.41 2.67 4.12
N LEU A 88 5.89 3.87 4.43
CA LEU A 88 5.13 4.68 3.48
C LEU A 88 5.90 5.89 2.94
N ASP A 89 7.04 6.24 3.55
CA ASP A 89 7.83 7.45 3.25
C ASP A 89 8.71 7.33 2.01
N GLY A 90 8.47 6.31 1.20
CA GLY A 90 9.19 6.03 -0.02
C GLY A 90 10.28 4.98 0.16
N LYS A 91 10.58 4.26 -0.93
CA LYS A 91 11.56 3.17 -0.95
C LYS A 91 12.97 3.61 -0.55
N ALA A 92 13.35 4.84 -0.91
CA ALA A 92 14.68 5.39 -0.64
C ALA A 92 14.93 5.74 0.84
N SER A 93 13.87 5.95 1.63
CA SER A 93 13.98 6.33 3.05
C SER A 93 13.87 5.15 4.01
N LYS A 94 13.66 3.94 3.49
CA LYS A 94 13.52 2.75 4.30
C LYS A 94 14.75 2.53 5.18
N PRO A 95 14.56 2.11 6.45
CA PRO A 95 15.67 1.64 7.26
C PRO A 95 16.28 0.43 6.53
N GLN A 96 17.57 0.54 6.18
CA GLN A 96 18.30 -0.63 5.73
C GLN A 96 18.52 -1.56 6.93
N PRO A 97 18.50 -2.89 6.73
CA PRO A 97 18.86 -3.85 7.77
C PRO A 97 20.29 -3.64 8.28
#